data_AF-A0A1G6VD18-F1
#
_entry.id   AF-A0A1G6VD18-F1
#
_cell.length_a   1.000
_cell.length_b   1.000
_cell.length_c   1.000
_cell.angle_alpha   90.00
_cell.angle_beta   90.00
_cell.angle_gamma   90.00
#
_symmetry.space_group_name_H-M   'P 1'
#
loop_
_entity.id
_entity.type
_entity.pdbx_description
1 polymer ?
#
loop_
_entity_poly.entity_id
_entity_poly.type
_entity_poly.pdbx_seq_one_letter_code
_entity_poly.pdbx_strand_id
1 'polypeptide(L)'
;MPNASDRPRRVTVDGNGPMLIEGPVEIVREDGTIAASDRFVVAVCTCRRSRILPWCDTSHRRRRKPPGAAPREDGGGPDPKDTKDTHDGDHH
;
A
#
# COMPACT_ATOMS: atom_id res chain seq x y z
N MET A 1 -21.11 -27.41 -0.20
CA MET A 1 -19.74 -27.04 -0.61
C MET A 1 -19.84 -25.66 -1.27
N PRO A 2 -19.19 -24.60 -0.75
CA PRO A 2 -19.18 -23.32 -1.45
C PRO A 2 -18.48 -23.51 -2.80
N ASN A 3 -19.11 -23.05 -3.88
CA ASN A 3 -18.53 -23.03 -5.22
C ASN A 3 -17.27 -22.14 -5.18
N ALA A 4 -16.27 -22.43 -6.02
CA ALA A 4 -15.11 -21.55 -6.18
C ALA A 4 -15.53 -20.10 -6.51
N SER A 5 -16.69 -19.90 -7.16
CA SER A 5 -17.29 -18.59 -7.44
C SER A 5 -17.83 -17.85 -6.20
N ASP A 6 -18.09 -18.57 -5.10
CA ASP A 6 -18.66 -18.03 -3.86
C ASP A 6 -17.59 -17.50 -2.90
N ARG A 7 -16.32 -17.77 -3.20
CA ARG A 7 -15.19 -17.24 -2.44
C ARG A 7 -14.88 -15.82 -2.91
N PRO A 8 -14.87 -14.83 -2.00
CA PRO A 8 -14.42 -13.48 -2.35
C PRO A 8 -13.01 -13.54 -2.94
N ARG A 9 -12.80 -12.82 -4.03
CA ARG A 9 -11.46 -12.68 -4.62
C ARG A 9 -10.63 -11.77 -3.72
N ARG A 10 -9.46 -12.25 -3.32
CA ARG A 10 -8.58 -11.46 -2.48
C ARG A 10 -7.92 -10.34 -3.31
N VAL A 11 -8.05 -9.13 -2.80
CA VAL A 11 -7.33 -7.94 -3.28
C VAL A 11 -6.52 -7.38 -2.13
N THR A 12 -5.25 -7.06 -2.37
CA THR A 12 -4.36 -6.40 -1.39
C THR A 12 -3.81 -5.13 -2.00
N VAL A 13 -3.92 -4.02 -1.28
CA VAL A 13 -3.46 -2.71 -1.73
C VAL A 13 -2.23 -2.31 -0.91
N ASP A 14 -1.10 -2.10 -1.57
CA ASP A 14 0.10 -1.52 -0.96
C ASP A 14 0.12 -0.01 -1.21
N GLY A 15 0.27 0.79 -0.16
CA GLY A 15 0.21 2.26 -0.25
C GLY A 15 1.26 2.89 -1.17
N ASN A 16 2.34 2.18 -1.50
CA ASN A 16 3.39 2.64 -2.42
C ASN A 16 3.69 1.65 -3.55
N GLY A 17 2.83 0.66 -3.74
CA GLY A 17 3.06 -0.51 -4.56
C GLY A 17 1.83 -0.87 -5.40
N PRO A 18 1.89 -2.00 -6.13
CA PRO A 18 0.77 -2.44 -6.94
C PRO A 18 -0.40 -2.91 -6.08
N MET A 19 -1.58 -2.96 -6.69
CA MET A 19 -2.70 -3.75 -6.18
C MET A 19 -2.50 -5.21 -6.60
N LEU A 20 -2.45 -6.12 -5.62
CA LEU A 20 -2.34 -7.56 -5.85
C LEU A 20 -3.73 -8.19 -5.88
N ILE A 21 -4.04 -8.93 -6.93
CA ILE A 21 -5.34 -9.58 -7.14
C ILE A 21 -5.13 -11.08 -7.33
N GLU A 22 -5.92 -11.90 -6.64
CA GLU A 22 -6.01 -13.33 -6.89
C GLU A 22 -6.64 -13.60 -8.26
N GLY A 23 -5.86 -14.20 -9.16
CA GLY A 23 -6.28 -14.41 -10.56
C GLY A 23 -7.03 -15.72 -10.80
N PRO A 24 -7.35 -16.02 -12.09
CA PRO A 24 -7.08 -15.21 -13.27
C PRO A 24 -7.89 -13.90 -13.30
N VAL A 25 -7.44 -12.89 -14.04
CA VAL A 25 -8.13 -11.58 -14.15
C VAL A 25 -8.23 -11.09 -15.59
N GLU A 26 -9.30 -10.36 -15.85
CA GLU A 26 -9.47 -9.49 -17.03
C GLU A 26 -9.66 -8.05 -16.56
N ILE A 27 -8.94 -7.11 -17.18
CA ILE A 27 -9.03 -5.68 -16.89
C ILE A 27 -9.54 -4.97 -18.13
N VAL A 28 -10.72 -4.38 -18.01
CA VAL A 28 -11.30 -3.49 -19.01
C VAL A 28 -10.72 -2.09 -18.81
N ARG A 29 -10.18 -1.51 -19.88
CA ARG A 29 -9.65 -0.14 -19.88
C ARG A 29 -10.72 0.86 -20.32
N GLU A 30 -10.43 2.14 -20.13
CA GLU A 30 -11.30 3.25 -20.55
C GLU A 30 -11.57 3.27 -22.06
N ASP A 31 -10.63 2.77 -22.87
CA ASP A 31 -10.78 2.64 -24.33
C ASP A 31 -11.55 1.37 -24.76
N GLY A 32 -12.06 0.59 -23.79
CA GLY A 32 -12.75 -0.67 -24.02
C GLY A 32 -11.83 -1.88 -24.30
N THR A 33 -10.50 -1.69 -24.35
CA THR A 33 -9.58 -2.81 -24.55
C THR A 33 -9.48 -3.68 -23.29
N ILE A 34 -9.24 -4.98 -23.48
CA ILE A 34 -9.12 -5.96 -22.40
C ILE A 34 -7.66 -6.40 -22.28
N ALA A 35 -7.13 -6.34 -21.06
CA ALA A 35 -5.86 -6.97 -20.70
C ALA A 35 -6.12 -8.16 -19.78
N ALA A 36 -5.74 -9.36 -20.21
CA ALA A 36 -5.93 -10.60 -19.46
C ALA A 36 -4.62 -11.13 -18.86
N SER A 37 -4.73 -11.79 -17.70
CA SER A 37 -3.63 -12.52 -17.07
C SER A 37 -4.15 -13.78 -16.41
N ASP A 38 -3.52 -14.91 -16.72
CA ASP A 38 -3.82 -16.24 -16.19
C ASP A 38 -3.06 -16.58 -14.90
N ARG A 39 -2.25 -15.65 -14.39
CA ARG A 39 -1.45 -15.86 -13.19
C ARG A 39 -2.33 -15.94 -11.94
N PHE A 40 -1.92 -16.77 -10.99
CA PHE A 40 -2.62 -16.91 -9.70
C PHE A 40 -2.61 -15.64 -8.85
N VAL A 41 -1.58 -14.80 -8.99
CA VAL A 41 -1.52 -13.47 -8.38
C VAL A 41 -1.08 -12.48 -9.43
N VAL A 42 -1.83 -11.40 -9.57
CA VAL A 42 -1.64 -10.38 -10.61
C VAL A 42 -1.40 -9.03 -9.96
N ALA A 43 -0.34 -8.35 -10.38
CA ALA A 43 0.03 -7.03 -9.87
C ALA A 43 -0.45 -5.93 -10.83
N VAL A 44 -1.47 -5.18 -10.42
CA VAL A 44 -2.03 -4.04 -11.15
C VAL A 44 -1.35 -2.75 -10.71
N CYS A 45 -0.93 -1.95 -11.68
CA CYS A 45 -0.25 -0.69 -11.45
C CYS A 45 -1.23 0.37 -10.94
N THR A 46 -0.95 0.92 -9.77
CA THR A 46 -1.66 2.08 -9.19
C THR A 46 -0.84 3.37 -9.30
N CYS A 47 0.48 3.26 -9.53
CA CYS A 47 1.40 4.40 -9.53
C CYS A 47 1.51 5.13 -10.87
N ARG A 48 0.85 4.63 -11.94
CA ARG A 48 0.86 5.19 -13.31
C ARG A 48 2.24 5.35 -13.97
N ARG A 49 3.29 4.73 -13.42
CA ARG A 49 4.67 4.78 -13.96
C ARG A 49 5.06 3.56 -14.78
N SER A 50 4.20 2.54 -14.84
CA SER A 50 4.47 1.32 -15.61
C SER A 50 4.46 1.60 -17.12
N ARG A 51 5.38 0.96 -17.85
CA ARG A 51 5.41 1.00 -19.32
C ARG A 51 4.49 -0.04 -19.95
N ILE A 52 3.92 -0.93 -19.15
CA ILE A 52 3.07 -2.04 -19.59
C ILE A 52 1.71 -2.01 -18.88
N LEU A 53 1.15 -0.81 -18.70
CA LEU A 53 -0.19 -0.65 -18.12
C LEU A 53 -1.16 -1.67 -18.74
N PRO A 54 -2.04 -2.29 -17.94
CA PRO A 54 -2.29 -2.04 -16.51
C PRO A 54 -1.33 -2.77 -15.55
N TRP A 55 -0.36 -3.53 -16.05
CA TRP A 55 0.49 -4.39 -15.23
C TRP A 55 1.60 -3.62 -14.51
N CYS A 56 2.01 -4.09 -13.34
CA CYS A 56 3.16 -3.54 -12.63
C CYS A 56 4.47 -4.10 -13.17
N ASP A 57 5.39 -3.22 -13.60
CA ASP A 57 6.74 -3.55 -14.05
C ASP A 57 7.83 -3.15 -13.03
N THR A 58 7.45 -3.03 -11.75
CA THR A 58 8.29 -2.52 -10.65
C THR A 58 8.70 -1.05 -10.74
N SER A 59 8.20 -0.27 -11.71
CA SER A 59 8.51 1.18 -11.81
C SER A 59 8.12 1.99 -10.57
N HIS A 60 7.24 1.46 -9.71
CA HIS A 60 6.89 2.08 -8.43
C HIS A 60 8.09 2.24 -7.48
N ARG A 61 9.09 1.34 -7.57
CA ARG A 61 10.30 1.35 -6.72
C ARG A 61 11.29 2.45 -7.05
N ARG A 62 11.15 3.11 -8.21
CA ARG A 62 12.02 4.22 -8.62
C ARG A 62 11.73 5.46 -7.75
N ARG A 63 12.15 5.41 -6.48
CA ARG A 63 12.29 6.59 -5.63
C ARG A 63 13.66 7.18 -5.90
N ARG A 64 13.74 8.20 -6.75
CA ARG A 64 14.76 9.23 -6.53
C ARG A 64 14.28 10.01 -5.31
N LYS A 65 14.74 9.64 -4.12
CA LYS A 65 14.59 10.52 -2.97
C LYS A 65 15.45 11.76 -3.29
N PRO A 66 14.89 12.97 -3.45
CA PRO A 66 15.74 14.15 -3.53
C PRO A 66 16.59 14.19 -2.25
N PRO A 67 17.89 14.48 -2.33
CA PRO A 67 18.68 14.71 -1.13
C PRO A 67 18.02 15.85 -0.35
N GLY A 68 17.48 15.56 0.84
CA GLY A 68 16.88 16.56 1.74
C GLY A 68 15.43 16.35 2.16
N ALA A 69 14.68 15.36 1.64
CA ALA A 69 13.35 15.07 2.17
C ALA A 69 13.44 14.23 3.45
N ALA A 70 13.25 14.87 4.61
CA ALA A 70 13.08 14.19 5.89
C ALA A 70 11.98 13.10 5.79
N PRO A 71 12.10 11.96 6.48
CA PRO A 71 10.99 11.02 6.63
C PRO A 71 9.79 11.77 7.23
N ARG A 72 8.62 11.66 6.59
CA ARG A 72 7.36 11.97 7.27
C ARG A 72 6.97 10.73 8.05
N GLU A 73 6.96 10.82 9.37
CA GLU A 73 6.47 9.78 10.24
C GLU A 73 4.95 9.83 10.23
N ASP A 74 4.34 8.80 9.64
CA ASP A 74 2.90 8.56 9.71
C ASP A 74 2.55 8.07 11.13
N GLY A 75 2.30 9.01 12.05
CA GLY A 75 1.38 8.96 13.19
C GLY A 75 1.45 7.82 14.22
N GLY A 76 1.79 8.17 15.47
CA GLY A 76 1.48 7.38 16.66
C GLY A 76 2.03 8.00 17.95
N GLY A 77 1.29 8.90 18.59
CA GLY A 77 1.68 9.45 19.90
C GLY A 77 1.38 8.49 21.06
N PRO A 78 2.02 8.68 22.22
CA PRO A 78 1.39 8.37 23.50
C PRO A 78 1.08 9.66 24.27
N ASP A 79 -0.14 9.75 24.79
CA ASP A 79 -0.55 10.70 25.82
C ASP A 79 0.38 10.62 27.05
N PRO A 80 0.99 11.72 27.52
CA PRO A 80 1.48 11.76 28.88
C PRO A 80 0.32 12.16 29.80
N LYS A 81 -0.44 11.14 30.23
CA LYS A 81 -1.02 11.17 31.58
C LYS A 81 0.11 10.88 32.56
N ASP A 82 0.02 11.48 33.75
CA ASP A 82 0.84 11.22 34.94
C ASP A 82 2.22 11.90 35.01
N THR A 83 2.24 13.14 35.50
CA THR A 83 3.27 13.56 36.47
C THR A 83 2.57 13.91 37.78
N LYS A 84 2.24 12.86 38.53
CA LYS A 84 1.91 12.93 39.95
C LYS A 84 3.22 12.83 40.74
N ASP A 85 3.36 13.74 41.71
CA ASP A 85 4.20 13.69 42.92
C ASP A 85 5.67 13.24 42.81
N THR A 86 6.57 14.18 43.09
CA THR A 86 7.57 13.98 44.16
C THR A 86 7.89 15.31 44.84
N HIS A 87 7.77 15.27 46.17
CA HIS A 87 8.24 16.23 47.17
C HIS A 87 9.78 16.37 47.18
N ASP A 88 10.30 17.17 48.13
CA ASP A 88 11.69 17.55 48.46
C ASP A 88 12.06 18.94 47.88
N GLY A 89 12.11 20.05 48.63
CA GLY A 89 12.54 20.25 50.01
C GLY A 89 14.03 20.56 50.04
N ASP A 90 14.44 21.84 49.97
CA ASP A 90 15.55 22.39 50.78
C ASP A 90 15.77 23.92 50.57
N HIS A 91 15.89 24.61 51.70
CA HIS A 91 16.74 25.77 52.02
C HIS A 91 17.34 26.65 50.90
N HIS A 92 17.05 27.96 50.90
CA HIS A 92 17.79 28.95 51.70
C HIS A 92 17.06 30.30 51.77
#